data_AF-A0AA40AKC9-F1
#
_entry.id   AF-A0AA40AKC9-F1
#
_cell.length_a   1.000
_cell.length_b   1.000
_cell.length_c   1.000
_cell.angle_alpha   90.00
_cell.angle_beta   90.00
_cell.angle_gamma   90.00
#
_symmetry.space_group_name_H-M   'P 1'
#
loop_
_entity.id
_entity.type
_entity.pdbx_description
1 polymer ?
#
loop_
_entity_poly.entity_id
_entity_poly.type
_entity_poly.pdbx_seq_one_letter_code
_entity_poly.pdbx_strand_id
1 'polypeptide(L)'
;MHLRSSFSLTVGRSKGPRLTLEVEVIYEQFLASGTPSGIGFEGGFVVDDTDEYAVAFNIGTNPKESLVKLKAACLESGQVINLINAAADLEIENPKHEMIRFQDVNVYASPLGCIIGTQAYPPGFAVQGKAFIFGNKVEIDARIGSEGMKLKGEIDGFELGPLAVRGGKRADGTRGEKALIDFEITKERQCFEVSGSVILFDLEASVFVKAQVMPEPDLEFNFELSWSDLLRFQVDGKLIKSASEGKEVEAGGGVLSKLKDADFQVHALMEQRILSEISEAMRKWFASAQASVHEGIDAAKRKVDEAKAEFERKCEVAKQEVQKTRIKFDAAMERAQGSLREKEENCRQERLANERYIVEEEKRADEKIRVAVADLDAKKKAFEEDTEEKKRNLNQKRRDGDEAINSKIRELQGVRETLQRKFGNAIQALESAKARVWAEQGEYLHSLRCWYSLPNLTCSPARVDRAQRDVDEAVDELDDAAWYEKPFLVSPIDSRIELPVPTSSSLTDLFAGMPRCGAESRVFHHQGSARRSFAHPRRRTVHRRRCRVQYRPRSRQPC
;
A
#
# COMPACT_ATOMS: atom_id res chain seq x y z
N MET A 1 -19.26 7.34 20.42
CA MET A 1 -18.25 8.21 21.09
C MET A 1 -16.88 7.81 20.55
N HIS A 2 -16.17 8.71 19.85
CA HIS A 2 -14.80 8.45 19.38
C HIS A 2 -13.83 8.93 20.45
N LEU A 3 -12.96 8.06 20.94
CA LEU A 3 -11.84 8.45 21.81
C LEU A 3 -10.53 8.11 21.09
N ARG A 4 -9.65 9.10 21.02
CA ARG A 4 -8.29 8.98 20.48
C ARG A 4 -7.33 9.15 21.64
N SER A 5 -6.51 8.13 21.89
CA SER A 5 -5.46 8.18 22.90
C SER A 5 -4.13 8.19 22.18
N SER A 6 -3.38 9.27 22.35
CA SER A 6 -2.04 9.43 21.76
C SER A 6 -0.98 9.25 22.84
N PHE A 7 0.04 8.46 22.51
CA PHE A 7 1.23 8.27 23.32
C PHE A 7 2.43 8.83 22.54
N SER A 8 3.11 9.80 23.12
CA SER A 8 4.35 10.37 22.54
C SER A 8 5.53 9.97 23.42
N LEU A 9 6.54 9.37 22.80
CA LEU A 9 7.81 9.01 23.45
C LEU A 9 8.89 9.93 22.89
N THR A 10 9.39 10.84 23.73
CA THR A 10 10.58 11.63 23.42
C THR A 10 11.78 10.93 24.05
N VAL A 11 12.55 10.18 23.27
CA VAL A 11 13.79 9.55 23.76
C VAL A 11 14.85 10.64 23.89
N GLY A 12 15.35 10.83 25.12
CA GLY A 12 16.37 11.82 25.44
C GLY A 12 17.76 11.40 24.95
N ARG A 13 18.45 12.37 24.33
CA ARG A 13 19.80 12.38 23.73
C ARG A 13 19.92 11.81 22.30
N SER A 14 20.45 12.69 21.45
CA SER A 14 20.87 12.59 20.03
C SER A 14 19.79 12.28 18.98
N LYS A 15 19.43 13.33 18.21
CA LYS A 15 18.96 13.30 16.81
C LYS A 15 18.05 12.12 16.41
N GLY A 16 16.88 11.99 17.03
CA GLY A 16 15.83 11.08 16.58
C GLY A 16 14.51 11.83 16.36
N PRO A 17 13.77 11.59 15.27
CA PRO A 17 12.45 12.20 15.05
C PRO A 17 11.44 11.73 16.10
N ARG A 18 10.48 12.60 16.43
CA ARG A 18 9.41 12.32 17.41
C ARG A 18 8.65 11.06 17.01
N LEU A 19 8.53 10.11 17.94
CA LEU A 19 7.71 8.92 17.77
C LEU A 19 6.36 9.13 18.46
N THR A 20 5.30 9.04 17.67
CA THR A 20 3.90 9.15 18.12
C THR A 20 3.16 7.89 17.66
N LEU A 21 2.53 7.23 18.62
CA LEU A 21 1.59 6.13 18.36
C LEU A 21 0.20 6.57 18.83
N GLU A 22 -0.79 6.40 17.98
CA GLU A 22 -2.18 6.69 18.26
C GLU A 22 -3.03 5.45 18.01
N VAL A 23 -3.92 5.15 18.95
CA VAL A 23 -4.92 4.09 18.79
C VAL A 23 -6.29 4.74 18.81
N GLU A 24 -7.04 4.49 17.74
CA GLU A 24 -8.41 4.98 17.60
C GLU A 24 -9.40 3.88 18.02
N VAL A 25 -10.35 4.24 18.87
CA VAL A 25 -11.34 3.31 19.42
C VAL A 25 -12.75 3.84 19.19
N ILE A 26 -13.53 3.13 18.37
CA ILE A 26 -14.99 3.23 18.32
C ILE A 26 -15.54 2.24 19.35
N TYR A 27 -16.12 2.76 20.43
CA TYR A 27 -16.55 1.92 21.56
C TYR A 27 -17.47 0.77 21.16
N GLU A 28 -18.43 1.00 20.26
CA GLU A 28 -19.35 -0.04 19.81
C GLU A 28 -18.62 -1.18 19.10
N GLN A 29 -17.63 -0.86 18.26
CA GLN A 29 -16.81 -1.85 17.57
C GLN A 29 -15.85 -2.57 18.53
N PHE A 30 -15.23 -1.82 19.44
CA PHE A 30 -14.28 -2.36 20.41
C PHE A 30 -14.97 -3.30 21.40
N LEU A 31 -16.15 -2.95 21.88
CA LEU A 31 -16.97 -3.81 22.75
C LEU A 31 -17.47 -5.07 22.02
N ALA A 32 -17.72 -4.98 20.71
CA ALA A 32 -18.21 -6.11 19.91
C ALA A 32 -17.10 -7.06 19.43
N SER A 33 -15.91 -6.55 19.11
CA SER A 33 -14.84 -7.31 18.44
C SER A 33 -13.52 -7.39 19.20
N GLY A 34 -13.33 -6.58 20.24
CA GLY A 34 -12.08 -6.47 20.99
C GLY A 34 -10.92 -5.81 20.23
N THR A 35 -11.12 -5.34 19.00
CA THR A 35 -10.07 -4.72 18.17
C THR A 35 -10.24 -3.20 18.08
N PRO A 36 -9.12 -2.44 18.07
CA PRO A 36 -9.18 -1.00 17.84
C PRO A 36 -9.70 -0.69 16.43
N SER A 37 -10.30 0.48 16.28
CA SER A 37 -10.87 0.95 15.02
C SER A 37 -9.84 1.55 14.08
N GLY A 38 -8.67 1.94 14.59
CA GLY A 38 -7.55 2.40 13.77
C GLY A 38 -6.27 2.55 14.56
N ILE A 39 -5.15 2.65 13.83
CA ILE A 39 -3.81 2.85 14.34
C ILE A 39 -3.14 3.95 13.52
N GLY A 40 -2.71 4.99 14.22
CA GLY A 40 -1.85 6.05 13.72
C GLY A 40 -0.42 5.86 14.21
N PHE A 41 0.53 6.07 13.32
CA PHE A 41 1.95 6.09 13.63
C PHE A 41 2.59 7.29 12.95
N GLU A 42 3.42 8.02 13.68
CA GLU A 42 4.36 9.00 13.13
C GLU A 42 5.71 8.75 13.78
N GLY A 43 6.73 8.64 12.96
CA GLY A 43 8.09 8.44 13.44
C GLY A 43 9.07 8.58 12.31
N GLY A 44 10.34 8.39 12.64
CA GLY A 44 11.35 8.19 11.62
C GLY A 44 12.39 7.22 12.10
N PHE A 45 13.08 6.64 11.15
CA PHE A 45 14.12 5.66 11.39
C PHE A 45 15.35 6.07 10.59
N VAL A 46 16.50 5.79 11.17
CA VAL A 46 17.79 5.96 10.51
C VAL A 46 18.29 4.57 10.12
N VAL A 47 18.64 4.39 8.85
CA VAL A 47 19.32 3.19 8.37
C VAL A 47 20.80 3.54 8.17
N ASP A 48 21.69 2.69 8.67
CA ASP A 48 23.16 2.79 8.51
C ASP A 48 23.78 4.15 8.91
N ASP A 49 23.22 4.81 9.94
CA ASP A 49 23.69 6.10 10.50
C ASP A 49 23.69 7.31 9.53
N THR A 50 23.22 7.14 8.29
CA THR A 50 23.19 8.20 7.27
C THR A 50 21.79 8.49 6.73
N ASP A 51 20.90 7.50 6.73
CA ASP A 51 19.67 7.60 5.95
C ASP A 51 18.47 7.90 6.84
N GLU A 52 18.10 9.16 6.91
CA GLU A 52 16.93 9.60 7.67
C GLU A 52 15.64 9.47 6.86
N TYR A 53 14.76 8.59 7.31
CA TYR A 53 13.40 8.43 6.80
C TYR A 53 12.40 8.94 7.83
N ALA A 54 11.43 9.74 7.40
CA ALA A 54 10.27 10.10 8.21
C ALA A 54 9.02 9.49 7.59
N VAL A 55 8.29 8.71 8.38
CA VAL A 55 7.08 8.01 7.97
C VAL A 55 5.94 8.38 8.91
N ALA A 56 4.80 8.71 8.34
CA ALA A 56 3.55 8.75 9.08
C ALA A 56 2.49 7.95 8.33
N PHE A 57 1.79 7.07 9.03
CA PHE A 57 0.64 6.38 8.47
C PHE A 57 -0.50 6.37 9.48
N ASN A 58 -1.72 6.47 8.97
CA ASN A 58 -2.93 6.22 9.74
C ASN A 58 -3.74 5.21 8.97
N ILE A 59 -4.06 4.08 9.60
CA ILE A 59 -4.85 3.01 9.00
C ILE A 59 -6.00 2.73 9.97
N GLY A 60 -7.23 2.97 9.52
CA GLY A 60 -8.43 2.73 10.30
C GLY A 60 -9.54 2.10 9.46
N THR A 61 -10.67 1.82 10.10
CA THR A 61 -11.87 1.27 9.46
C THR A 61 -12.45 2.18 8.38
N ASN A 62 -12.20 3.50 8.46
CA ASN A 62 -12.54 4.44 7.41
C ASN A 62 -11.33 4.71 6.49
N PRO A 63 -11.29 4.16 5.26
CA PRO A 63 -10.17 4.37 4.34
C PRO A 63 -10.05 5.84 3.88
N LYS A 64 -11.08 6.67 4.08
CA LYS A 64 -11.04 8.09 3.73
C LYS A 64 -10.22 8.94 4.70
N GLU A 65 -10.02 8.46 5.94
CA GLU A 65 -9.20 9.10 6.98
C GLU A 65 -7.79 8.52 7.05
N SER A 66 -7.46 7.61 6.12
CA SER A 66 -6.13 7.03 6.04
C SER A 66 -5.10 8.06 5.64
N LEU A 67 -3.91 7.94 6.21
CA LEU A 67 -2.74 8.75 5.89
C LEU A 67 -1.61 7.81 5.47
N VAL A 68 -0.89 8.20 4.42
CA VAL A 68 0.44 7.69 4.13
C VAL A 68 1.32 8.88 3.80
N LYS A 69 2.39 9.06 4.56
CA LYS A 69 3.43 10.05 4.33
C LYS A 69 4.78 9.36 4.44
N LEU A 70 5.61 9.55 3.43
CA LEU A 70 6.98 9.08 3.37
C LEU A 70 7.85 10.26 2.96
N LYS A 71 8.84 10.59 3.77
CA LYS A 71 9.86 11.57 3.44
C LYS A 71 11.24 10.91 3.56
N ALA A 72 12.04 11.00 2.51
CA ALA A 72 13.41 10.52 2.47
C ALA A 72 14.34 11.64 2.00
N ALA A 73 15.41 11.90 2.74
CA ALA A 73 16.35 12.97 2.41
C ALA A 73 17.20 12.61 1.18
N CYS A 74 17.73 11.39 1.13
CA CYS A 74 18.55 10.87 0.04
C CYS A 74 18.30 9.36 -0.13
N LEU A 75 18.27 8.91 -1.38
CA LEU A 75 18.12 7.52 -1.80
C LEU A 75 19.07 7.25 -2.97
N GLU A 76 20.21 6.65 -2.72
CA GLU A 76 21.21 6.28 -3.72
C GLU A 76 20.84 4.98 -4.45
N SER A 77 21.51 4.72 -5.58
CA SER A 77 21.25 3.51 -6.40
C SER A 77 21.34 2.23 -5.59
N GLY A 78 22.33 2.11 -4.70
CA GLY A 78 22.50 0.93 -3.86
C GLY A 78 21.35 0.74 -2.87
N GLN A 79 20.86 1.82 -2.28
CA GLN A 79 19.74 1.79 -1.33
C GLN A 79 18.44 1.40 -2.02
N VAL A 80 18.17 1.94 -3.21
CA VAL A 80 16.99 1.58 -4.00
C VAL A 80 17.04 0.11 -4.41
N ILE A 81 18.19 -0.40 -4.82
CA ILE A 81 18.37 -1.80 -5.19
C ILE A 81 18.21 -2.71 -3.97
N ASN A 82 18.81 -2.36 -2.83
CA ASN A 82 18.65 -3.11 -1.58
C ASN A 82 17.17 -3.17 -1.15
N LEU A 83 16.45 -2.05 -1.28
CA LEU A 83 15.02 -2.01 -0.99
C LEU A 83 14.22 -2.92 -1.92
N ILE A 84 14.52 -2.91 -3.23
CA ILE A 84 13.85 -3.80 -4.21
C ILE A 84 14.16 -5.26 -3.91
N ASN A 85 15.44 -5.58 -3.65
CA ASN A 85 15.88 -6.92 -3.30
C ASN A 85 15.16 -7.44 -2.05
N ALA A 86 15.04 -6.62 -1.01
CA ALA A 86 14.31 -6.97 0.21
C ALA A 86 12.79 -7.09 0.01
N ALA A 87 12.18 -6.20 -0.77
CA ALA A 87 10.73 -6.16 -0.95
C ALA A 87 10.19 -7.21 -1.93
N ALA A 88 10.99 -7.57 -2.95
CA ALA A 88 10.59 -8.47 -4.03
C ALA A 88 11.32 -9.82 -3.99
N ASP A 89 12.17 -10.05 -2.98
CA ASP A 89 13.03 -11.25 -2.84
C ASP A 89 13.87 -11.48 -4.11
N LEU A 90 14.58 -10.42 -4.51
CA LEU A 90 15.44 -10.41 -5.70
C LEU A 90 16.91 -10.25 -5.29
N GLU A 91 17.81 -10.70 -6.18
CA GLU A 91 19.27 -10.54 -6.03
C GLU A 91 19.83 -9.68 -7.16
N ILE A 92 19.45 -8.40 -7.20
CA ILE A 92 20.00 -7.44 -8.14
C ILE A 92 21.36 -6.95 -7.61
N GLU A 93 22.42 -7.12 -8.41
CA GLU A 93 23.75 -6.59 -8.09
C GLU A 93 23.77 -5.05 -8.11
N ASN A 94 24.44 -4.45 -7.13
CA ASN A 94 24.65 -3.00 -7.10
C ASN A 94 25.59 -2.57 -8.24
N PRO A 95 25.24 -1.53 -9.02
CA PRO A 95 26.07 -1.06 -10.11
C PRO A 95 27.38 -0.47 -9.59
N LYS A 96 28.47 -0.65 -10.35
CA LYS A 96 29.80 -0.10 -10.00
C LYS A 96 29.85 1.43 -9.97
N HIS A 97 28.92 2.08 -10.66
CA HIS A 97 28.78 3.53 -10.70
C HIS A 97 27.36 3.89 -10.34
N GLU A 98 27.20 4.98 -9.61
CA GLU A 98 25.88 5.51 -9.28
C GLU A 98 25.16 5.93 -10.57
N MET A 99 23.99 5.32 -10.81
CA MET A 99 23.20 5.59 -12.02
C MET A 99 22.06 6.55 -11.72
N ILE A 100 21.43 6.38 -10.55
CA ILE A 100 20.24 7.08 -10.11
C ILE A 100 20.39 7.44 -8.63
N ARG A 101 20.09 8.69 -8.29
CA ARG A 101 19.96 9.17 -6.91
C ARG A 101 18.65 9.91 -6.77
N PHE A 102 17.92 9.71 -5.70
CA PHE A 102 16.79 10.57 -5.36
C PHE A 102 17.14 11.44 -4.14
N GLN A 103 16.67 12.67 -4.14
CA GLN A 103 16.83 13.61 -3.04
C GLN A 103 15.50 14.30 -2.75
N ASP A 104 15.31 14.68 -1.49
CA ASP A 104 14.12 15.40 -1.02
C ASP A 104 12.80 14.71 -1.43
N VAL A 105 12.76 13.37 -1.39
CA VAL A 105 11.58 12.61 -1.77
C VAL A 105 10.51 12.79 -0.70
N ASN A 106 9.32 13.21 -1.11
CA ASN A 106 8.16 13.38 -0.26
C ASN A 106 6.92 12.84 -0.97
N VAL A 107 6.39 11.74 -0.46
CA VAL A 107 5.14 11.13 -0.90
C VAL A 107 4.13 11.33 0.22
N TYR A 108 2.96 11.86 -0.14
CA TYR A 108 1.90 12.21 0.78
C TYR A 108 0.54 11.83 0.19
N ALA A 109 -0.29 11.16 0.98
CA ALA A 109 -1.66 10.82 0.63
C ALA A 109 -2.54 10.87 1.88
N SER A 110 -3.49 11.79 1.91
CA SER A 110 -4.53 11.87 2.94
C SER A 110 -5.83 12.34 2.30
N PRO A 111 -6.82 11.46 2.03
CA PRO A 111 -8.00 11.84 1.25
C PRO A 111 -8.87 12.93 1.90
N LEU A 112 -9.17 12.82 3.19
CA LEU A 112 -9.97 13.81 3.93
C LEU A 112 -9.17 14.63 4.95
N GLY A 113 -7.86 14.38 5.05
CA GLY A 113 -7.05 14.89 6.14
C GLY A 113 -7.24 14.07 7.42
N CYS A 114 -6.27 14.15 8.32
CA CYS A 114 -6.36 13.54 9.65
C CYS A 114 -5.48 14.29 10.66
N ILE A 115 -5.58 13.90 11.92
CA ILE A 115 -4.69 14.37 12.98
C ILE A 115 -4.05 13.11 13.57
N ILE A 116 -2.73 13.12 13.72
CA ILE A 116 -1.98 12.13 14.51
C ILE A 116 -1.35 12.87 15.68
N GLY A 117 -1.70 12.50 16.91
CA GLY A 117 -1.29 13.22 18.12
C GLY A 117 -1.72 14.68 18.11
N THR A 118 -0.76 15.60 17.95
CA THR A 118 -1.01 17.05 17.82
C THR A 118 -0.79 17.56 16.39
N GLN A 119 -0.36 16.71 15.46
CA GLN A 119 0.01 17.10 14.11
C GLN A 119 -1.20 16.95 13.17
N ALA A 120 -1.61 18.05 12.56
CA ALA A 120 -2.64 18.04 11.53
C ALA A 120 -2.05 17.76 10.14
N TYR A 121 -2.74 16.91 9.39
CA TYR A 121 -2.42 16.51 8.03
C TYR A 121 -3.58 16.93 7.12
N PRO A 122 -3.39 17.88 6.20
CA PRO A 122 -4.48 18.41 5.37
C PRO A 122 -4.90 17.45 4.26
N PRO A 123 -6.16 17.51 3.77
CA PRO A 123 -6.58 16.68 2.64
C PRO A 123 -5.75 16.95 1.39
N GLY A 124 -5.30 15.88 0.73
CA GLY A 124 -4.61 15.95 -0.54
C GLY A 124 -3.68 14.76 -0.83
N PHE A 125 -3.09 14.81 -2.00
CA PHE A 125 -2.04 13.93 -2.47
C PHE A 125 -0.86 14.79 -2.94
N ALA A 126 0.37 14.45 -2.57
CA ALA A 126 1.54 15.11 -3.09
C ALA A 126 2.68 14.12 -3.34
N VAL A 127 3.38 14.30 -4.45
CA VAL A 127 4.62 13.60 -4.79
C VAL A 127 5.62 14.65 -5.20
N GLN A 128 6.68 14.78 -4.42
CA GLN A 128 7.80 15.68 -4.66
C GLN A 128 9.09 14.91 -4.61
N GLY A 129 10.04 15.30 -5.43
CA GLY A 129 11.38 14.78 -5.34
C GLY A 129 12.27 15.28 -6.46
N LYS A 130 13.57 15.17 -6.22
CA LYS A 130 14.61 15.36 -7.21
C LYS A 130 15.21 14.00 -7.52
N ALA A 131 15.39 13.68 -8.79
CA ALA A 131 16.13 12.53 -9.27
C ALA A 131 17.37 13.01 -10.01
N PHE A 132 18.52 12.41 -9.78
CA PHE A 132 19.74 12.62 -10.54
C PHE A 132 20.01 11.36 -11.33
N ILE A 133 19.89 11.44 -12.65
CA ILE A 133 20.14 10.32 -13.56
C ILE A 133 21.43 10.61 -14.32
N PHE A 134 22.46 9.81 -14.10
CA PHE A 134 23.83 10.08 -14.60
C PHE A 134 24.34 11.49 -14.25
N GLY A 135 23.99 11.99 -13.05
CA GLY A 135 24.33 13.34 -12.59
C GLY A 135 23.41 14.45 -13.08
N ASN A 136 22.49 14.17 -14.02
CA ASN A 136 21.56 15.16 -14.54
C ASN A 136 20.31 15.24 -13.69
N LYS A 137 19.97 16.45 -13.24
CA LYS A 137 18.88 16.70 -12.31
C LYS A 137 17.53 16.74 -13.03
N VAL A 138 16.57 15.99 -12.47
CA VAL A 138 15.15 15.98 -12.80
C VAL A 138 14.39 16.30 -11.52
N GLU A 139 13.42 17.22 -11.58
CA GLU A 139 12.61 17.62 -10.45
C GLU A 139 11.14 17.42 -10.78
N ILE A 140 10.40 16.82 -9.85
CA ILE A 140 8.95 16.58 -9.98
C ILE A 140 8.28 17.13 -8.73
N ASP A 141 7.23 17.92 -8.92
CA ASP A 141 6.31 18.38 -7.88
C ASP A 141 4.87 18.21 -8.39
N ALA A 142 4.19 17.17 -7.93
CA ALA A 142 2.78 16.92 -8.20
C ALA A 142 1.98 17.04 -6.91
N ARG A 143 0.91 17.84 -6.93
CA ARG A 143 0.01 18.07 -5.78
C ARG A 143 -1.44 18.05 -6.23
N ILE A 144 -2.30 17.44 -5.45
CA ILE A 144 -3.75 17.44 -5.60
C ILE A 144 -4.32 17.78 -4.22
N GLY A 145 -5.19 18.78 -4.12
CA GLY A 145 -5.79 19.19 -2.85
C GLY A 145 -7.07 19.99 -3.04
N SER A 146 -7.48 20.72 -2.00
CA SER A 146 -8.68 21.57 -2.02
C SER A 146 -8.67 22.63 -3.13
N GLU A 147 -7.47 23.11 -3.48
CA GLU A 147 -7.27 24.15 -4.49
C GLU A 147 -7.24 23.61 -5.92
N GLY A 148 -7.18 22.28 -6.10
CA GLY A 148 -7.09 21.62 -7.40
C GLY A 148 -5.82 20.80 -7.58
N MET A 149 -5.35 20.67 -8.81
CA MET A 149 -4.18 19.89 -9.20
C MET A 149 -3.07 20.79 -9.76
N LYS A 150 -1.84 20.59 -9.31
CA LYS A 150 -0.62 21.18 -9.88
C LYS A 150 0.38 20.08 -10.15
N LEU A 151 1.00 20.08 -11.31
CA LEU A 151 2.07 19.16 -11.69
C LEU A 151 3.13 19.97 -12.40
N LYS A 152 4.34 19.99 -11.83
CA LYS A 152 5.51 20.61 -12.41
C LYS A 152 6.61 19.58 -12.53
N GLY A 153 7.18 19.46 -13.72
CA GLY A 153 8.33 18.63 -14.01
C GLY A 153 9.40 19.48 -14.69
N GLU A 154 10.60 19.49 -14.14
CA GLU A 154 11.76 20.18 -14.72
C GLU A 154 12.88 19.19 -14.97
N ILE A 155 13.56 19.31 -16.11
CA ILE A 155 14.79 18.58 -16.43
C ILE A 155 15.85 19.64 -16.70
N ASP A 156 16.90 19.66 -15.89
CA ASP A 156 18.05 20.53 -16.13
C ASP A 156 18.70 20.15 -17.47
N GLY A 157 19.18 21.15 -18.21
CA GLY A 157 19.82 20.90 -19.50
C GLY A 157 21.05 20.01 -19.34
N PHE A 158 21.21 19.03 -20.24
CA PHE A 158 22.34 18.10 -20.20
C PHE A 158 22.83 17.71 -21.58
N GLU A 159 24.08 17.25 -21.64
CA GLU A 159 24.75 16.78 -22.84
C GLU A 159 25.28 15.35 -22.62
N LEU A 160 24.93 14.43 -23.53
CA LEU A 160 25.37 13.04 -23.56
C LEU A 160 25.96 12.74 -24.93
N GLY A 161 27.22 13.15 -25.13
CA GLY A 161 27.90 13.05 -26.42
C GLY A 161 27.23 13.97 -27.45
N PRO A 162 26.73 13.46 -28.60
CA PRO A 162 26.08 14.29 -29.61
C PRO A 162 24.64 14.68 -29.25
N LEU A 163 24.07 14.10 -28.18
CA LEU A 163 22.71 14.38 -27.72
C LEU A 163 22.72 15.48 -26.66
N ALA A 164 21.96 16.55 -26.86
CA ALA A 164 21.71 17.55 -25.82
C ALA A 164 20.21 17.76 -25.61
N VAL A 165 19.80 17.99 -24.36
CA VAL A 165 18.42 18.32 -23.98
C VAL A 165 18.43 19.63 -23.21
N ARG A 166 17.50 20.55 -23.51
CA ARG A 166 17.35 21.85 -22.82
C ARG A 166 15.94 22.39 -22.97
N GLY A 167 15.67 23.59 -22.47
CA GLY A 167 14.39 24.26 -22.67
C GLY A 167 14.14 24.63 -24.14
N GLY A 168 12.85 24.64 -24.51
CA GLY A 168 12.40 25.09 -25.81
C GLY A 168 12.66 26.57 -26.03
N LYS A 169 12.77 26.96 -27.30
CA LYS A 169 12.76 28.36 -27.72
C LYS A 169 11.32 28.89 -27.70
N ARG A 170 11.16 30.11 -27.23
CA ARG A 170 9.91 30.87 -27.28
C ARG A 170 9.85 31.71 -28.55
N ALA A 171 8.65 32.19 -28.90
CA ALA A 171 8.44 33.02 -30.09
C ALA A 171 9.19 34.36 -30.04
N ASP A 172 9.57 34.84 -28.85
CA ASP A 172 10.39 36.03 -28.65
C ASP A 172 11.91 35.78 -28.84
N GLY A 173 12.30 34.54 -29.17
CA GLY A 173 13.69 34.12 -29.32
C GLY A 173 14.40 33.80 -28.01
N THR A 174 13.72 33.93 -26.85
CA THR A 174 14.29 33.50 -25.57
C THR A 174 14.29 31.99 -25.47
N ARG A 175 15.28 31.44 -24.77
CA ARG A 175 15.44 29.99 -24.57
C ARG A 175 15.47 29.69 -23.08
N GLY A 176 14.70 28.70 -22.67
CA GLY A 176 14.78 28.15 -21.32
C GLY A 176 16.05 27.32 -21.13
N GLU A 177 16.69 27.44 -19.97
CA GLU A 177 17.81 26.55 -19.59
C GLU A 177 17.34 25.11 -19.35
N LYS A 178 16.08 24.95 -18.93
CA LYS A 178 15.48 23.68 -18.52
C LYS A 178 14.34 23.27 -19.41
N ALA A 179 14.22 21.98 -19.68
CA ALA A 179 12.98 21.43 -20.21
C ALA A 179 11.93 21.39 -19.10
N LEU A 180 10.71 21.80 -19.42
CA LEU A 180 9.63 22.05 -18.46
C LEU A 180 8.34 21.39 -18.93
N ILE A 181 7.61 20.82 -17.99
CA ILE A 181 6.19 20.54 -18.08
C ILE A 181 5.54 21.19 -16.86
N ASP A 182 4.60 22.10 -17.07
CA ASP A 182 3.79 22.71 -16.02
C ASP A 182 2.31 22.49 -16.35
N PHE A 183 1.57 21.95 -15.42
CA PHE A 183 0.15 21.68 -15.55
C PHE A 183 -0.56 22.09 -14.28
N GLU A 184 -1.48 23.04 -14.41
CA GLU A 184 -2.23 23.58 -13.29
C GLU A 184 -3.72 23.59 -13.64
N ILE A 185 -4.53 22.92 -12.81
CA ILE A 185 -5.98 23.00 -12.82
C ILE A 185 -6.42 23.39 -11.42
N THR A 186 -6.70 24.66 -11.22
CA THR A 186 -7.26 25.22 -9.99
C THR A 186 -8.55 25.99 -10.31
N LYS A 187 -9.21 26.50 -9.27
CA LYS A 187 -10.37 27.39 -9.44
C LYS A 187 -10.00 28.69 -10.15
N GLU A 188 -8.77 29.16 -9.97
CA GLU A 188 -8.31 30.46 -10.45
C GLU A 188 -7.56 30.36 -11.79
N ARG A 189 -6.85 29.24 -12.01
CA ARG A 189 -5.96 29.07 -13.15
C ARG A 189 -6.08 27.67 -13.75
N GLN A 190 -6.27 27.62 -15.06
CA GLN A 190 -6.18 26.40 -15.86
C GLN A 190 -5.13 26.61 -16.93
N CYS A 191 -3.98 25.99 -16.79
CA CYS A 191 -2.82 26.22 -17.64
C CYS A 191 -2.05 24.90 -17.89
N PHE A 192 -1.58 24.74 -19.11
CA PHE A 192 -0.67 23.68 -19.51
C PHE A 192 0.47 24.31 -20.29
N GLU A 193 1.70 24.12 -19.84
CA GLU A 193 2.93 24.57 -20.49
C GLU A 193 3.86 23.39 -20.70
N VAL A 194 4.41 23.24 -21.89
CA VAL A 194 5.47 22.30 -22.21
C VAL A 194 6.53 23.04 -22.99
N SER A 195 7.78 22.90 -22.58
CA SER A 195 8.93 23.52 -23.22
C SER A 195 10.09 22.52 -23.25
N GLY A 196 10.65 22.27 -24.42
CA GLY A 196 11.80 21.39 -24.55
C GLY A 196 12.46 21.49 -25.92
N SER A 197 13.77 21.26 -25.95
CA SER A 197 14.58 21.17 -27.16
C SER A 197 15.50 19.96 -27.04
N VAL A 198 15.55 19.18 -28.12
CA VAL A 198 16.43 18.02 -28.27
C VAL A 198 17.35 18.28 -29.46
N ILE A 199 18.64 18.09 -29.25
CA ILE A 199 19.67 18.33 -30.25
C ILE A 199 20.46 17.06 -30.47
N LEU A 200 20.67 16.70 -31.73
CA LEU A 200 21.46 15.53 -32.12
C LEU A 200 22.27 15.84 -33.38
N PHE A 201 23.61 15.85 -33.28
CA PHE A 201 24.50 16.18 -34.42
C PHE A 201 24.11 17.49 -35.12
N ASP A 202 23.95 18.57 -34.34
CA ASP A 202 23.55 19.90 -34.80
C ASP A 202 22.12 20.01 -35.38
N LEU A 203 21.36 18.90 -35.40
CA LEU A 203 19.93 18.91 -35.68
C LEU A 203 19.20 19.30 -34.40
N GLU A 204 18.44 20.39 -34.42
CA GLU A 204 17.62 20.82 -33.29
C GLU A 204 16.14 20.62 -33.58
N ALA A 205 15.42 19.95 -32.68
CA ALA A 205 13.97 19.95 -32.60
C ALA A 205 13.53 20.62 -31.29
N SER A 206 12.89 21.78 -31.39
CA SER A 206 12.39 22.56 -30.25
C SER A 206 10.88 22.69 -30.30
N VAL A 207 10.25 22.57 -29.13
CA VAL A 207 8.82 22.71 -28.92
C VAL A 207 8.58 23.60 -27.71
N PHE A 208 7.69 24.57 -27.88
CA PHE A 208 7.09 25.32 -26.80
C PHE A 208 5.58 25.35 -27.02
N VAL A 209 4.80 25.02 -26.00
CA VAL A 209 3.34 25.10 -26.04
C VAL A 209 2.88 25.64 -24.70
N LYS A 210 2.07 26.68 -24.72
CA LYS A 210 1.36 27.23 -23.56
C LYS A 210 -0.11 27.32 -23.91
N ALA A 211 -0.93 26.64 -23.12
CA ALA A 211 -2.38 26.63 -23.23
C ALA A 211 -2.97 27.05 -21.88
N GLN A 212 -3.29 28.33 -21.74
CA GLN A 212 -4.03 28.86 -20.62
C GLN A 212 -5.49 29.03 -21.03
N VAL A 213 -6.39 28.48 -20.22
CA VAL A 213 -7.84 28.53 -20.42
C VAL A 213 -8.48 29.53 -19.45
N MET A 214 -7.93 29.66 -18.23
CA MET A 214 -8.38 30.61 -17.20
C MET A 214 -7.18 31.29 -16.52
N PRO A 215 -7.30 32.54 -16.05
CA PRO A 215 -8.51 33.38 -16.03
C PRO A 215 -8.91 33.93 -17.40
N GLU A 216 -7.93 34.24 -18.26
CA GLU A 216 -8.15 34.58 -19.67
C GLU A 216 -7.54 33.51 -20.58
N PRO A 217 -8.20 33.18 -21.71
CA PRO A 217 -7.64 32.26 -22.68
C PRO A 217 -6.42 32.87 -23.37
N ASP A 218 -5.30 32.15 -23.32
CA ASP A 218 -4.03 32.49 -23.96
C ASP A 218 -3.41 31.19 -24.49
N LEU A 219 -3.26 31.10 -25.81
CA LEU A 219 -2.64 29.96 -26.47
C LEU A 219 -1.46 30.44 -27.30
N GLU A 220 -0.29 29.90 -27.00
CA GLU A 220 0.96 30.15 -27.72
C GLU A 220 1.62 28.81 -28.02
N PHE A 221 2.09 28.64 -29.24
CA PHE A 221 2.93 27.49 -29.59
C PHE A 221 4.06 27.92 -30.51
N ASN A 222 5.20 27.25 -30.37
CA ASN A 222 6.34 27.34 -31.25
C ASN A 222 6.86 25.93 -31.54
N PHE A 223 7.15 25.68 -32.81
CA PHE A 223 7.85 24.50 -33.28
C PHE A 223 9.03 24.96 -34.12
N GLU A 224 10.23 24.51 -33.78
CA GLU A 224 11.42 24.78 -34.57
C GLU A 224 12.14 23.47 -34.90
N LEU A 225 12.46 23.31 -36.18
CA LEU A 225 13.30 22.24 -36.70
C LEU A 225 14.48 22.89 -37.45
N SER A 226 15.66 22.83 -36.85
CA SER A 226 16.90 23.24 -37.50
C SER A 226 17.65 22.00 -37.97
N TRP A 227 17.91 21.92 -39.28
CA TRP A 227 18.72 20.85 -39.86
C TRP A 227 20.21 21.21 -39.89
N SER A 228 20.49 22.51 -39.87
CA SER A 228 21.82 23.14 -39.83
C SER A 228 21.62 24.65 -39.74
N ASP A 229 22.71 25.40 -39.62
CA ASP A 229 22.71 26.87 -39.77
C ASP A 229 22.18 27.35 -41.13
N LEU A 230 22.10 26.46 -42.13
CA LEU A 230 21.69 26.76 -43.50
C LEU A 230 20.20 26.53 -43.76
N LEU A 231 19.52 25.73 -42.94
CA LEU A 231 18.13 25.35 -43.16
C LEU A 231 17.38 25.23 -41.83
N ARG A 232 16.50 26.20 -41.60
CA ARG A 232 15.66 26.28 -40.40
C ARG A 232 14.19 26.41 -40.78
N PHE A 233 13.35 25.63 -40.12
CA PHE A 233 11.90 25.72 -40.17
C PHE A 233 11.41 26.13 -38.79
N GLN A 234 10.69 27.24 -38.71
CA GLN A 234 10.07 27.71 -37.47
C GLN A 234 8.61 28.03 -37.73
N VAL A 235 7.74 27.60 -36.83
CA VAL A 235 6.31 27.92 -36.85
C VAL A 235 5.94 28.49 -35.50
N ASP A 236 5.50 29.74 -35.49
CA ASP A 236 4.97 30.44 -34.33
C ASP A 236 3.46 30.57 -34.48
N GLY A 237 2.70 30.22 -33.45
CA GLY A 237 1.26 30.38 -33.40
C GLY A 237 0.83 31.09 -32.13
N LYS A 238 -0.01 32.11 -32.27
CA LYS A 238 -0.63 32.81 -31.13
C LYS A 238 -2.13 32.96 -31.35
N LEU A 239 -2.91 32.81 -30.28
CA LEU A 239 -4.34 33.07 -30.30
C LEU A 239 -4.60 34.54 -30.62
N ILE A 240 -5.47 34.80 -31.59
CA ILE A 240 -5.99 36.14 -31.84
C ILE A 240 -7.08 36.38 -30.79
N LYS A 241 -6.83 37.29 -29.83
CA LYS A 241 -7.89 37.76 -28.94
C LYS A 241 -8.93 38.49 -29.79
N SER A 242 -10.10 37.87 -29.98
CA SER A 242 -11.18 38.49 -30.76
C SER A 242 -11.65 39.77 -30.04
N ALA A 243 -11.76 40.88 -30.77
CA ALA A 243 -12.11 42.21 -30.25
C ALA A 243 -13.55 42.33 -29.72
N SER A 244 -14.30 41.24 -29.63
CA SER A 244 -15.65 41.16 -29.06
C SER A 244 -15.61 41.03 -27.53
N GLU A 245 -14.89 41.94 -26.88
CA GLU A 245 -15.18 42.35 -25.52
C GLU A 245 -16.58 42.98 -25.51
N GLY A 246 -17.59 42.28 -24.97
CA GLY A 246 -18.89 42.90 -24.70
C GLY A 246 -20.15 42.15 -25.14
N LYS A 247 -20.07 40.90 -25.61
CA LYS A 247 -21.27 40.04 -25.65
C LYS A 247 -21.25 39.07 -24.47
N GLU A 248 -22.01 39.41 -23.44
CA GLU A 248 -22.47 38.46 -22.45
C GLU A 248 -23.17 37.31 -23.18
N VAL A 249 -22.65 36.10 -23.03
CA VAL A 249 -23.28 34.89 -23.57
C VAL A 249 -23.50 33.93 -22.41
N GLU A 250 -24.80 33.71 -22.20
CA GLU A 250 -25.51 32.65 -21.49
C GLU A 250 -24.68 31.68 -20.64
N ALA A 251 -25.00 31.69 -19.34
CA ALA A 251 -24.55 30.75 -18.33
C ALA A 251 -24.92 29.31 -18.70
N GLY A 252 -24.02 28.61 -19.39
CA GLY A 252 -24.21 27.19 -19.70
C GLY A 252 -23.12 26.56 -20.58
N GLY A 253 -22.40 27.34 -21.38
CA GLY A 253 -21.31 26.85 -22.23
C GLY A 253 -19.94 26.98 -21.56
N GLY A 254 -19.27 25.88 -21.23
CA GLY A 254 -17.91 25.90 -20.68
C GLY A 254 -16.89 26.64 -21.57
N VAL A 255 -15.77 27.08 -20.99
CA VAL A 255 -14.72 27.88 -21.67
C VAL A 255 -14.19 27.21 -22.96
N LEU A 256 -14.22 25.87 -23.05
CA LEU A 256 -13.90 25.09 -24.26
C LEU A 256 -14.83 25.39 -25.45
N SER A 257 -16.08 25.80 -25.20
CA SER A 257 -17.02 26.22 -26.25
C SER A 257 -16.58 27.53 -26.92
N LYS A 258 -15.85 28.39 -26.20
CA LYS A 258 -15.28 29.65 -26.74
C LYS A 258 -14.06 29.43 -27.62
N LEU A 259 -13.42 28.26 -27.56
CA LEU A 259 -12.21 27.91 -28.32
C LEU A 259 -12.52 27.17 -29.64
N LYS A 260 -13.78 26.82 -29.91
CA LYS A 260 -14.15 26.12 -31.16
C LYS A 260 -13.97 26.98 -32.40
N ASP A 261 -14.15 28.29 -32.27
CA ASP A 261 -13.99 29.28 -33.32
C ASP A 261 -12.72 30.13 -33.09
N ALA A 262 -11.74 29.60 -32.37
CA ALA A 262 -10.49 30.30 -32.07
C ALA A 262 -9.65 30.51 -33.34
N ASP A 263 -9.40 31.76 -33.70
CA ASP A 263 -8.50 32.14 -34.77
C ASP A 263 -7.05 32.23 -34.25
N PHE A 264 -6.11 31.71 -35.03
CA PHE A 264 -4.68 31.76 -34.72
C PHE A 264 -3.95 32.61 -35.74
N GLN A 265 -3.09 33.50 -35.25
CA GLN A 265 -2.06 34.09 -36.08
C GLN A 265 -0.90 33.10 -36.16
N VAL A 266 -0.67 32.55 -37.34
CA VAL A 266 0.42 31.60 -37.59
C VAL A 266 1.46 32.27 -38.47
N HIS A 267 2.69 32.33 -37.99
CA HIS A 267 3.86 32.77 -38.73
C HIS A 267 4.77 31.57 -38.98
N ALA A 268 4.94 31.20 -40.24
CA ALA A 268 5.83 30.12 -40.65
C ALA A 268 7.04 30.72 -41.38
N LEU A 269 8.23 30.47 -40.83
CA LEU A 269 9.51 30.88 -41.39
C LEU A 269 10.26 29.64 -41.89
N MET A 270 10.58 29.64 -43.18
CA MET A 270 11.59 28.76 -43.75
C MET A 270 12.79 29.64 -44.11
N GLU A 271 13.87 29.50 -43.37
CA GLU A 271 15.12 30.18 -43.68
C GLU A 271 16.07 29.22 -44.38
N GLN A 272 16.45 29.58 -45.62
CA GLN A 272 17.42 28.84 -46.41
C GLN A 272 18.59 29.77 -46.77
N ARG A 273 19.73 29.59 -46.11
CA ARG A 273 20.94 30.42 -46.34
C ARG A 273 21.89 29.81 -47.38
N ILE A 274 21.53 28.66 -47.96
CA ILE A 274 22.34 27.95 -48.96
C ILE A 274 22.64 28.84 -50.18
N LEU A 275 21.63 29.51 -50.74
CA LEU A 275 21.82 30.34 -51.94
C LEU A 275 22.56 31.65 -51.63
N SER A 276 22.35 32.24 -50.46
CA SER A 276 23.07 33.45 -50.04
C SER A 276 24.54 33.16 -49.82
N GLU A 277 24.89 32.08 -49.13
CA GLU A 277 26.27 31.62 -48.93
C GLU A 277 26.98 31.34 -50.27
N ILE A 278 26.31 30.65 -51.20
CA ILE A 278 26.83 30.42 -52.56
C ILE A 278 27.01 31.76 -53.29
N SER A 279 26.05 32.68 -53.20
CA SER A 279 26.12 33.97 -53.86
C SER A 279 27.23 34.88 -53.28
N GLU A 280 27.47 34.82 -51.97
CA GLU A 280 28.56 35.53 -51.30
C GLU A 280 29.91 34.91 -51.65
N ALA A 281 30.01 33.58 -51.69
CA ALA A 281 31.20 32.90 -52.16
C ALA A 281 31.51 33.30 -53.60
N MET A 282 30.52 33.29 -54.50
CA MET A 282 30.66 33.77 -55.88
C MET A 282 31.06 35.24 -55.95
N ARG A 283 30.44 36.14 -55.15
CA ARG A 283 30.78 37.56 -55.11
C ARG A 283 32.19 37.81 -54.60
N LYS A 284 32.63 37.12 -53.53
CA LYS A 284 34.01 37.18 -53.04
C LYS A 284 34.99 36.71 -54.13
N TRP A 285 34.61 35.70 -54.89
CA TRP A 285 35.39 35.19 -56.01
C TRP A 285 35.46 36.17 -57.19
N PHE A 286 34.33 36.77 -57.58
CA PHE A 286 34.29 37.84 -58.60
C PHE A 286 35.06 39.07 -58.15
N ALA A 287 34.98 39.47 -56.88
CA ALA A 287 35.77 40.58 -56.33
C ALA A 287 37.29 40.26 -56.34
N SER A 288 37.67 39.02 -56.01
CA SER A 288 39.06 38.54 -56.12
C SER A 288 39.55 38.51 -57.58
N ALA A 289 38.69 38.12 -58.52
CA ALA A 289 38.98 38.14 -59.95
C ALA A 289 39.06 39.58 -60.50
N GLN A 290 38.22 40.49 -59.99
CA GLN A 290 38.20 41.90 -60.37
C GLN A 290 39.43 42.66 -59.83
N ALA A 291 39.95 42.28 -58.67
CA ALA A 291 41.25 42.76 -58.19
C ALA A 291 42.43 42.33 -59.11
N SER A 292 42.25 41.29 -59.93
CA SER A 292 43.23 40.83 -60.92
C SER A 292 43.12 41.55 -62.29
N VAL A 293 42.24 42.55 -62.44
CA VAL A 293 41.96 43.24 -63.72
C VAL A 293 43.07 44.21 -64.15
N HIS A 294 44.10 44.46 -63.33
CA HIS A 294 45.30 45.18 -63.77
C HIS A 294 46.17 44.39 -64.78
N GLU A 295 45.87 43.12 -65.07
CA GLU A 295 46.66 42.28 -66.00
C GLU A 295 46.00 42.02 -67.37
N GLY A 296 44.87 42.66 -67.69
CA GLY A 296 44.22 42.55 -69.01
C GLY A 296 43.19 41.42 -69.13
N ILE A 297 42.19 41.63 -70.00
CA ILE A 297 40.96 40.82 -70.12
C ILE A 297 41.26 39.34 -70.45
N ASP A 298 42.34 39.06 -71.19
CA ASP A 298 42.73 37.69 -71.54
C ASP A 298 43.41 36.95 -70.37
N ALA A 299 44.15 37.66 -69.51
CA ALA A 299 44.69 37.09 -68.27
C ALA A 299 43.58 36.81 -67.26
N ALA A 300 42.57 37.70 -67.18
CA ALA A 300 41.39 37.50 -66.36
C ALA A 300 40.54 36.31 -66.85
N LYS A 301 40.35 36.15 -68.18
CA LYS A 301 39.68 34.97 -68.76
C LYS A 301 40.42 33.67 -68.44
N ARG A 302 41.76 33.64 -68.59
CA ARG A 302 42.55 32.45 -68.23
C ARG A 302 42.44 32.11 -66.75
N LYS A 303 42.51 33.10 -65.86
CA LYS A 303 42.31 32.89 -64.41
C LYS A 303 40.91 32.35 -64.11
N VAL A 304 39.87 32.82 -64.81
CA VAL A 304 38.50 32.31 -64.67
C VAL A 304 38.38 30.87 -65.16
N ASP A 305 38.98 30.54 -66.30
CA ASP A 305 38.93 29.17 -66.85
C ASP A 305 39.74 28.18 -65.99
N GLU A 306 40.93 28.56 -65.52
CA GLU A 306 41.74 27.76 -64.60
C GLU A 306 41.00 27.51 -63.28
N ALA A 307 40.39 28.56 -62.73
CA ALA A 307 39.73 28.46 -61.45
C ALA A 307 38.37 27.74 -61.56
N LYS A 308 37.68 27.83 -62.72
CA LYS A 308 36.52 26.99 -63.04
C LYS A 308 36.91 25.52 -63.14
N ALA A 309 38.02 25.22 -63.81
CA ALA A 309 38.54 23.86 -63.88
C ALA A 309 38.95 23.32 -62.49
N GLU A 310 39.57 24.16 -61.65
CA GLU A 310 39.92 23.77 -60.28
C GLU A 310 38.68 23.53 -59.41
N PHE A 311 37.64 24.36 -59.57
CA PHE A 311 36.35 24.19 -58.90
C PHE A 311 35.64 22.90 -59.34
N GLU A 312 35.54 22.64 -60.64
CA GLU A 312 34.98 21.40 -61.18
C GLU A 312 35.73 20.18 -60.66
N ARG A 313 37.07 20.25 -60.58
CA ARG A 313 37.89 19.18 -60.01
C ARG A 313 37.61 18.96 -58.52
N LYS A 314 37.49 20.04 -57.73
CA LYS A 314 37.14 19.98 -56.30
C LYS A 314 35.74 19.43 -56.09
N CYS A 315 34.77 19.81 -56.91
CA CYS A 315 33.42 19.25 -56.90
C CYS A 315 33.43 17.75 -57.21
N GLU A 316 34.22 17.30 -58.17
CA GLU A 316 34.29 15.88 -58.53
C GLU A 316 34.95 15.04 -57.43
N VAL A 317 36.01 15.56 -56.80
CA VAL A 317 36.62 14.95 -55.61
C VAL A 317 35.60 14.87 -54.47
N ALA A 318 34.87 15.95 -54.20
CA ALA A 318 33.85 15.97 -53.15
C ALA A 318 32.70 14.99 -53.43
N LYS A 319 32.24 14.86 -54.70
CA LYS A 319 31.24 13.87 -55.10
C LYS A 319 31.74 12.44 -54.86
N GLN A 320 33.00 12.15 -55.19
CA GLN A 320 33.61 10.84 -54.93
C GLN A 320 33.73 10.55 -53.43
N GLU A 321 34.09 11.56 -52.63
CA GLU A 321 34.19 11.43 -51.17
C GLU A 321 32.82 11.15 -50.54
N VAL A 322 31.77 11.86 -51.00
CA VAL A 322 30.38 11.63 -50.60
C VAL A 322 29.91 10.24 -51.00
N GLN A 323 30.21 9.78 -52.22
CA GLN A 323 29.86 8.42 -52.65
C GLN A 323 30.57 7.35 -51.81
N LYS A 324 31.87 7.50 -51.54
CA LYS A 324 32.63 6.58 -50.66
C LYS A 324 32.03 6.55 -49.25
N THR A 325 31.68 7.72 -48.72
CA THR A 325 31.10 7.85 -47.38
C THR A 325 29.70 7.24 -47.33
N ARG A 326 28.89 7.43 -48.38
CA ARG A 326 27.58 6.81 -48.52
C ARG A 326 27.66 5.29 -48.55
N ILE A 327 28.57 4.71 -49.33
CA ILE A 327 28.79 3.25 -49.36
C ILE A 327 29.21 2.72 -47.98
N LYS A 328 30.10 3.43 -47.27
CA LYS A 328 30.50 3.05 -45.91
C LYS A 328 29.32 3.13 -44.93
N PHE A 329 28.50 4.17 -45.04
CA PHE A 329 27.31 4.36 -44.22
C PHE A 329 26.27 3.26 -44.48
N ASP A 330 25.95 2.97 -45.74
CA ASP A 330 25.01 1.92 -46.13
C ASP A 330 25.48 0.55 -45.61
N ALA A 331 26.77 0.26 -45.72
CA ALA A 331 27.35 -0.97 -45.16
C ALA A 331 27.30 -1.02 -43.61
N ALA A 332 27.47 0.12 -42.93
CA ALA A 332 27.32 0.19 -41.48
C ALA A 332 25.86 0.03 -41.04
N MET A 333 24.93 0.61 -41.80
CA MET A 333 23.49 0.52 -41.56
C MET A 333 23.00 -0.93 -41.73
N GLU A 334 23.40 -1.62 -42.79
CA GLU A 334 23.08 -3.04 -43.00
C GLU A 334 23.62 -3.93 -41.86
N ARG A 335 24.86 -3.69 -41.40
CA ARG A 335 25.39 -4.41 -40.22
C ARG A 335 24.59 -4.13 -38.95
N ALA A 336 24.20 -2.88 -38.73
CA ALA A 336 23.40 -2.50 -37.57
C ALA A 336 21.99 -3.12 -37.63
N GLN A 337 21.35 -3.13 -38.80
CA GLN A 337 20.06 -3.78 -39.02
C GLN A 337 20.15 -5.30 -38.84
N GLY A 338 21.22 -5.94 -39.34
CA GLY A 338 21.48 -7.37 -39.12
C GLY A 338 21.61 -7.72 -37.64
N SER A 339 22.42 -6.94 -36.89
CA SER A 339 22.59 -7.13 -35.44
C SER A 339 21.29 -6.87 -34.67
N LEU A 340 20.48 -5.90 -35.11
CA LEU A 340 19.17 -5.65 -34.51
C LEU A 340 18.23 -6.84 -34.72
N ARG A 341 18.13 -7.38 -35.94
CA ARG A 341 17.29 -8.56 -36.23
C ARG A 341 17.71 -9.79 -35.44
N GLU A 342 19.02 -10.01 -35.29
CA GLU A 342 19.56 -11.10 -34.46
C GLU A 342 19.19 -10.93 -32.99
N LYS A 343 19.32 -9.71 -32.44
CA LYS A 343 18.90 -9.41 -31.07
C LYS A 343 17.39 -9.52 -30.87
N GLU A 344 16.59 -9.12 -31.85
CA GLU A 344 15.13 -9.26 -31.82
C GLU A 344 14.70 -10.73 -31.78
N GLU A 345 15.32 -11.59 -32.60
CA GLU A 345 15.04 -13.03 -32.59
C GLU A 345 15.47 -13.68 -31.27
N ASN A 346 16.66 -13.34 -30.75
CA ASN A 346 17.11 -13.83 -29.44
C ASN A 346 16.17 -13.38 -28.31
N CYS A 347 15.71 -12.13 -28.33
CA CYS A 347 14.74 -11.62 -27.35
C CYS A 347 13.40 -12.34 -27.46
N ARG A 348 12.94 -12.65 -28.68
CA ARG A 348 11.72 -13.40 -28.93
C ARG A 348 11.82 -14.83 -28.38
N GLN A 349 12.94 -15.51 -28.60
CA GLN A 349 13.14 -16.87 -28.08
C GLN A 349 13.18 -16.91 -26.55
N GLU A 350 13.89 -15.97 -25.93
CA GLU A 350 13.90 -15.87 -24.46
C GLU A 350 12.54 -15.53 -23.88
N ARG A 351 11.76 -14.67 -24.54
CA ARG A 351 10.39 -14.39 -24.10
C ARG A 351 9.54 -15.65 -24.09
N LEU A 352 9.63 -16.46 -25.14
CA LEU A 352 8.91 -17.74 -25.23
C LEU A 352 9.39 -18.75 -24.18
N ALA A 353 10.69 -18.79 -23.88
CA ALA A 353 11.25 -19.64 -22.83
C ALA A 353 10.76 -19.20 -21.43
N ASN A 354 10.79 -17.90 -21.15
CA ASN A 354 10.31 -17.33 -19.89
C ASN A 354 8.79 -17.51 -19.72
N GLU A 355 8.00 -17.33 -20.78
CA GLU A 355 6.56 -17.59 -20.76
C GLU A 355 6.26 -19.06 -20.38
N ARG A 356 7.02 -20.02 -20.92
CA ARG A 356 6.88 -21.44 -20.54
C ARG A 356 7.26 -21.69 -19.08
N TYR A 357 8.36 -21.09 -18.64
CA TYR A 357 8.83 -21.22 -17.26
C TYR A 357 7.80 -20.67 -16.25
N ILE A 358 7.24 -19.49 -16.51
CA ILE A 358 6.21 -18.89 -15.65
C ILE A 358 4.98 -19.80 -15.54
N VAL A 359 4.50 -20.34 -16.66
CA VAL A 359 3.34 -21.25 -16.66
C VAL A 359 3.64 -22.54 -15.89
N GLU A 360 4.87 -23.06 -15.96
CA GLU A 360 5.27 -24.25 -15.18
C GLU A 360 5.38 -23.95 -13.68
N GLU A 361 5.92 -22.79 -13.30
CA GLU A 361 5.99 -22.37 -11.91
C GLU A 361 4.62 -22.03 -11.31
N GLU A 362 3.73 -21.39 -12.07
CA GLU A 362 2.32 -21.17 -11.66
C GLU A 362 1.64 -22.51 -11.36
N LYS A 363 1.81 -23.52 -12.22
CA LYS A 363 1.25 -24.87 -11.95
C LYS A 363 1.83 -25.51 -10.69
N ARG A 364 3.12 -25.32 -10.40
CA ARG A 364 3.75 -25.82 -9.17
C ARG A 364 3.24 -25.10 -7.94
N ALA A 365 3.04 -23.78 -8.02
CA ALA A 365 2.48 -22.97 -6.95
C ALA A 365 1.02 -23.36 -6.66
N ASP A 366 0.20 -23.52 -7.70
CA ASP A 366 -1.19 -23.96 -7.58
C ASP A 366 -1.30 -25.34 -6.91
N GLU A 367 -0.44 -26.29 -7.26
CA GLU A 367 -0.44 -27.61 -6.61
C GLU A 367 -0.06 -27.51 -5.13
N LYS A 368 0.93 -26.68 -4.77
CA LYS A 368 1.30 -26.43 -3.36
C LYS A 368 0.16 -25.79 -2.58
N ILE A 369 -0.53 -24.81 -3.16
CA ILE A 369 -1.70 -24.17 -2.55
C ILE A 369 -2.81 -25.20 -2.36
N ARG A 370 -3.08 -26.05 -3.36
CA ARG A 370 -4.11 -27.10 -3.26
C ARG A 370 -3.82 -28.08 -2.13
N VAL A 371 -2.57 -28.52 -1.99
CA VAL A 371 -2.15 -29.41 -0.89
C VAL A 371 -2.30 -28.72 0.47
N ALA A 372 -1.88 -27.45 0.59
CA ALA A 372 -2.01 -26.69 1.83
C ALA A 372 -3.46 -26.44 2.24
N VAL A 373 -4.35 -26.16 1.27
CA VAL A 373 -5.79 -26.01 1.52
C VAL A 373 -6.40 -27.33 1.99
N ALA A 374 -6.04 -28.46 1.36
CA ALA A 374 -6.53 -29.78 1.78
C ALA A 374 -6.08 -30.13 3.21
N ASP A 375 -4.83 -29.83 3.59
CA ASP A 375 -4.34 -30.03 4.97
C ASP A 375 -5.07 -29.13 5.97
N LEU A 376 -5.33 -27.87 5.61
CA LEU A 376 -6.06 -26.92 6.46
C LEU A 376 -7.52 -27.34 6.67
N ASP A 377 -8.20 -27.84 5.63
CA ASP A 377 -9.56 -28.35 5.73
C ASP A 377 -9.63 -29.64 6.56
N ALA A 378 -8.64 -30.53 6.42
CA ALA A 378 -8.53 -31.72 7.27
C ALA A 378 -8.35 -31.35 8.75
N LYS A 379 -7.50 -30.35 9.05
CA LYS A 379 -7.30 -29.83 10.42
C LYS A 379 -8.54 -29.15 10.99
N LYS A 380 -9.26 -28.37 10.18
CA LYS A 380 -10.54 -27.77 10.59
C LYS A 380 -11.56 -28.84 10.97
N LYS A 381 -11.71 -29.87 10.14
CA LYS A 381 -12.65 -30.97 10.42
C LYS A 381 -12.29 -31.71 11.71
N ALA A 382 -11.01 -32.02 11.92
CA ALA A 382 -10.55 -32.65 13.17
C ALA A 382 -10.81 -31.78 14.41
N PHE A 383 -10.62 -30.45 14.29
CA PHE A 383 -10.91 -29.51 15.36
C PHE A 383 -12.42 -29.42 15.68
N GLU A 384 -13.27 -29.44 14.65
CA GLU A 384 -14.73 -29.46 14.81
C GLU A 384 -15.19 -30.75 15.50
N GLU A 385 -14.64 -31.91 15.12
CA GLU A 385 -14.93 -33.21 15.73
C GLU A 385 -14.53 -33.25 17.22
N ASP A 386 -13.31 -32.81 17.57
CA ASP A 386 -12.85 -32.71 18.96
C ASP A 386 -13.70 -31.74 19.79
N THR A 387 -14.10 -30.61 19.21
CA THR A 387 -14.94 -29.63 19.89
C THR A 387 -16.33 -30.21 20.19
N GLU A 388 -16.94 -30.91 19.24
CA GLU A 388 -18.24 -31.56 19.44
C GLU A 388 -18.16 -32.72 20.44
N GLU A 389 -17.07 -33.49 20.44
CA GLU A 389 -16.83 -34.52 21.46
C GLU A 389 -16.74 -33.91 22.86
N LYS A 390 -15.96 -32.84 23.04
CA LYS A 390 -15.84 -32.13 24.31
C LYS A 390 -17.18 -31.54 24.78
N LYS A 391 -18.00 -30.98 23.86
CA LYS A 391 -19.36 -30.52 24.19
C LYS A 391 -20.25 -31.67 24.67
N ARG A 392 -20.21 -32.83 23.99
CA ARG A 392 -20.98 -34.02 24.41
C ARG A 392 -20.55 -34.50 25.79
N ASN A 393 -19.25 -34.61 26.04
CA ASN A 393 -18.72 -35.01 27.35
C ASN A 393 -19.11 -34.02 28.45
N LEU A 394 -19.06 -32.72 28.20
CA LEU A 394 -19.47 -31.70 29.16
C LEU A 394 -20.97 -31.79 29.46
N ASN A 395 -21.80 -31.98 28.43
CA ASN A 395 -23.25 -32.15 28.60
C ASN A 395 -23.59 -33.44 29.36
N GLN A 396 -22.87 -34.53 29.12
CA GLN A 396 -23.04 -35.78 29.88
C GLN A 396 -22.67 -35.57 31.35
N LYS A 397 -21.51 -34.98 31.65
CA LYS A 397 -21.10 -34.67 33.03
C LYS A 397 -22.10 -33.77 33.75
N ARG A 398 -22.71 -32.81 33.05
CA ARG A 398 -23.79 -31.97 33.61
C ARG A 398 -25.01 -32.82 33.99
N ARG A 399 -25.47 -33.69 33.09
CA ARG A 399 -26.61 -34.58 33.37
C ARG A 399 -26.34 -35.52 34.54
N ASP A 400 -25.16 -36.14 34.56
CA ASP A 400 -24.75 -37.05 35.64
C ASP A 400 -24.68 -36.30 36.99
N GLY A 401 -24.18 -35.06 36.97
CA GLY A 401 -24.16 -34.17 38.14
C GLY A 401 -25.56 -33.79 38.62
N ASP A 402 -26.45 -33.39 37.72
CA ASP A 402 -27.84 -33.05 38.03
C ASP A 402 -28.60 -34.27 38.58
N GLU A 403 -28.35 -35.47 38.03
CA GLU A 403 -28.96 -36.71 38.50
C GLU A 403 -28.45 -37.11 39.90
N ALA A 404 -27.15 -36.94 40.17
CA ALA A 404 -26.58 -37.15 41.49
C ALA A 404 -27.17 -36.18 42.53
N ILE A 405 -27.30 -34.89 42.18
CA ILE A 405 -27.92 -33.88 43.05
C ILE A 405 -29.38 -34.24 43.32
N ASN A 406 -30.15 -34.56 42.29
CA ASN A 406 -31.55 -34.94 42.42
C ASN A 406 -31.74 -36.21 43.27
N SER A 407 -30.85 -37.18 43.13
CA SER A 407 -30.83 -38.38 43.99
C SER A 407 -30.63 -38.00 45.46
N LYS A 408 -29.67 -37.13 45.76
CA LYS A 408 -29.44 -36.63 47.14
C LYS A 408 -30.60 -35.82 47.70
N ILE A 409 -31.29 -35.03 46.86
CA ILE A 409 -32.52 -34.34 47.26
C ILE A 409 -33.61 -35.34 47.65
N ARG A 410 -33.81 -36.41 46.86
CA ARG A 410 -34.79 -37.47 47.18
C ARG A 410 -34.44 -38.21 48.46
N GLU A 411 -33.16 -38.55 48.66
CA GLU A 411 -32.69 -39.15 49.92
C GLU A 411 -33.00 -38.25 51.12
N LEU A 412 -32.66 -36.95 51.03
CA LEU A 412 -32.95 -35.97 52.09
C LEU A 412 -34.45 -35.84 52.38
N GLN A 413 -35.28 -35.84 51.34
CA GLN A 413 -36.74 -35.81 51.48
C GLN A 413 -37.26 -37.07 52.19
N GLY A 414 -36.79 -38.26 51.80
CA GLY A 414 -37.19 -39.52 52.46
C GLY A 414 -36.74 -39.60 53.93
N VAL A 415 -35.57 -39.06 54.25
CA VAL A 415 -35.12 -38.90 55.66
C VAL A 415 -36.03 -37.94 56.40
N ARG A 416 -36.38 -36.79 55.82
CA ARG A 416 -37.29 -35.81 56.41
C ARG A 416 -38.67 -36.40 56.70
N GLU A 417 -39.26 -37.13 55.74
CA GLU A 417 -40.55 -37.80 55.91
C GLU A 417 -40.51 -38.86 57.02
N THR A 418 -39.41 -39.62 57.09
CA THR A 418 -39.20 -40.62 58.16
C THR A 418 -39.09 -39.95 59.52
N LEU A 419 -38.39 -38.83 59.61
CA LEU A 419 -38.24 -38.05 60.82
C LEU A 419 -39.60 -37.48 61.26
N GLN A 420 -40.35 -36.85 60.35
CA GLN A 420 -41.70 -36.33 60.61
C GLN A 420 -42.65 -37.43 61.09
N ARG A 421 -42.59 -38.63 60.50
CA ARG A 421 -43.39 -39.79 60.92
C ARG A 421 -43.01 -40.26 62.32
N LYS A 422 -41.72 -40.33 62.65
CA LYS A 422 -41.27 -40.68 64.01
C LYS A 422 -41.71 -39.65 65.04
N PHE A 423 -41.55 -38.36 64.76
CA PHE A 423 -42.04 -37.29 65.64
C PHE A 423 -43.57 -37.31 65.77
N GLY A 424 -44.31 -37.53 64.68
CA GLY A 424 -45.76 -37.65 64.70
C GLY A 424 -46.22 -38.83 65.57
N ASN A 425 -45.59 -39.99 65.43
CA ASN A 425 -45.87 -41.16 66.25
C ASN A 425 -45.54 -40.91 67.73
N ALA A 426 -44.41 -40.27 68.03
CA ALA A 426 -44.01 -39.92 69.40
C ALA A 426 -45.00 -38.93 70.04
N ILE A 427 -45.45 -37.91 69.30
CA ILE A 427 -46.47 -36.97 69.75
C ILE A 427 -47.78 -37.70 70.04
N GLN A 428 -48.23 -38.59 69.15
CA GLN A 428 -49.45 -39.39 69.38
C GLN A 428 -49.33 -40.31 70.59
N ALA A 429 -48.17 -40.94 70.79
CA ALA A 429 -47.91 -41.77 71.98
C ALA A 429 -47.98 -40.92 73.25
N LEU A 430 -47.40 -39.72 73.23
CA LEU A 430 -47.40 -38.80 74.36
C LEU A 430 -48.79 -38.21 74.66
N GLU A 431 -49.58 -37.90 73.63
CA GLU A 431 -50.99 -37.52 73.77
C GLU A 431 -51.84 -38.67 74.32
N SER A 432 -51.62 -39.90 73.84
CA SER A 432 -52.30 -41.10 74.34
C SER A 432 -51.95 -41.38 75.80
N ALA A 433 -50.69 -41.21 76.19
CA ALA A 433 -50.24 -41.33 77.57
C ALA A 433 -50.86 -40.24 78.45
N LYS A 434 -50.88 -38.98 78.01
CA LYS A 434 -51.59 -37.89 78.70
C LYS A 434 -53.08 -38.18 78.87
N ALA A 435 -53.74 -38.65 77.82
CA ALA A 435 -55.16 -39.02 77.86
C ALA A 435 -55.41 -40.16 78.86
N ARG A 436 -54.52 -41.16 78.93
CA ARG A 436 -54.59 -42.24 79.92
C ARG A 436 -54.42 -41.70 81.34
N VAL A 437 -53.43 -40.84 81.59
CA VAL A 437 -53.23 -40.21 82.90
C VAL A 437 -54.45 -39.36 83.28
N TRP A 438 -55.03 -38.61 82.34
CA TRP A 438 -56.23 -37.81 82.59
C TRP A 438 -57.46 -38.68 82.86
N ALA A 439 -57.61 -39.80 82.15
CA ALA A 439 -58.67 -40.77 82.41
C ALA A 439 -58.52 -41.43 83.79
N GLU A 440 -57.31 -41.80 84.19
CA GLU A 440 -57.02 -42.37 85.51
C GLU A 440 -57.16 -41.33 86.64
N GLN A 441 -56.77 -40.08 86.42
CA GLN A 441 -57.05 -38.97 87.36
C GLN A 441 -58.56 -38.66 87.44
N GLY A 442 -59.28 -38.78 86.32
CA GLY A 442 -60.74 -38.69 86.27
C GLY A 442 -61.44 -39.81 87.05
N GLU A 443 -60.97 -41.06 86.93
CA GLU A 443 -61.43 -42.19 87.75
C GLU A 443 -61.06 -42.03 89.22
N TYR A 444 -59.88 -41.47 89.53
CA TYR A 444 -59.47 -41.17 90.90
C TYR A 444 -60.40 -40.12 91.53
N LEU A 445 -60.73 -39.05 90.81
CA LEU A 445 -61.70 -38.04 91.24
C LEU A 445 -63.14 -38.56 91.31
N HIS A 446 -63.52 -39.49 90.42
CA HIS A 446 -64.83 -40.15 90.48
C HIS A 446 -64.92 -41.16 91.65
N SER A 447 -63.81 -41.82 92.00
CA SER A 447 -63.70 -42.67 93.19
C SER A 447 -63.75 -41.84 94.47
N LEU A 448 -63.08 -40.68 94.52
CA LEU A 448 -63.14 -39.72 95.63
C LEU A 448 -64.55 -39.17 95.86
N ARG A 449 -65.39 -39.10 94.82
CA ARG A 449 -66.81 -38.74 94.95
C ARG A 449 -67.70 -39.86 95.51
N CYS A 450 -67.24 -41.11 95.45
CA CYS A 450 -67.93 -42.30 95.98
C CYS A 450 -67.40 -42.75 97.36
N TRP A 451 -66.51 -41.98 98.00
CA TRP A 451 -65.75 -42.38 99.20
C TRP A 451 -66.43 -42.14 100.56
N TYR A 452 -67.69 -41.71 100.63
CA TYR A 452 -68.45 -41.64 101.89
C TYR A 452 -69.25 -42.93 102.16
N SER A 453 -68.57 -44.09 102.24
CA SER A 453 -68.98 -45.28 103.04
C SER A 453 -67.97 -46.45 102.93
N LEU A 454 -66.93 -46.39 103.80
CA LEU A 454 -66.17 -47.47 104.51
C LEU A 454 -65.98 -48.91 103.92
N PRO A 455 -64.92 -49.65 104.33
CA PRO A 455 -63.49 -49.46 104.09
C PRO A 455 -62.83 -50.75 103.51
N ASN A 456 -61.53 -50.68 103.21
CA ASN A 456 -60.64 -51.73 102.69
C ASN A 456 -60.65 -51.89 101.16
N LEU A 457 -59.60 -51.38 100.52
CA LEU A 457 -58.70 -52.16 99.66
C LEU A 457 -57.47 -51.33 99.31
N THR A 458 -56.31 -51.96 99.45
CA THR A 458 -54.98 -51.47 99.12
C THR A 458 -54.90 -51.00 97.67
N CYS A 459 -54.68 -49.71 97.46
CA CYS A 459 -54.26 -49.16 96.18
C CYS A 459 -52.86 -49.71 95.88
N SER A 460 -52.72 -50.54 94.85
CA SER A 460 -51.44 -51.17 94.50
C SER A 460 -50.52 -50.11 93.87
N PRO A 461 -49.39 -49.73 94.52
CA PRO A 461 -48.40 -48.79 93.96
C PRO A 461 -47.84 -49.28 92.61
N ALA A 462 -47.90 -50.60 92.37
CA ALA A 462 -47.35 -51.26 91.20
C ALA A 462 -47.97 -50.86 89.84
N ARG A 463 -49.08 -50.12 89.81
CA ARG A 463 -49.70 -49.64 88.54
C ARG A 463 -49.23 -48.24 88.16
N VAL A 464 -49.07 -47.35 89.14
CA VAL A 464 -48.46 -46.02 88.95
C VAL A 464 -46.97 -46.17 88.64
N ASP A 465 -46.26 -47.07 89.33
CA ASP A 465 -44.85 -47.37 89.06
C ASP A 465 -44.62 -48.05 87.70
N ARG A 466 -45.68 -48.57 87.07
CA ARG A 466 -45.60 -49.14 85.72
C ARG A 466 -45.83 -48.06 84.67
N ALA A 467 -46.81 -47.18 84.87
CA ALA A 467 -47.01 -46.02 84.01
C ALA A 467 -45.81 -45.05 84.07
N GLN A 468 -45.20 -44.87 85.24
CA GLN A 468 -43.99 -44.07 85.39
C GLN A 468 -42.78 -44.72 84.70
N ARG A 469 -42.64 -46.05 84.78
CA ARG A 469 -41.62 -46.79 84.01
C ARG A 469 -41.83 -46.72 82.50
N ASP A 470 -43.07 -46.80 82.02
CA ASP A 470 -43.35 -46.66 80.59
C ASP A 470 -43.02 -45.23 80.09
N VAL A 471 -43.14 -44.21 80.97
CA VAL A 471 -42.72 -42.84 80.68
C VAL A 471 -41.19 -42.71 80.72
N ASP A 472 -40.54 -43.28 81.73
CA ASP A 472 -39.08 -43.23 81.87
C ASP A 472 -38.41 -44.03 80.73
N GLU A 473 -38.97 -45.17 80.30
CA GLU A 473 -38.51 -45.95 79.14
C GLU A 473 -38.72 -45.19 77.82
N ALA A 474 -39.82 -44.43 77.69
CA ALA A 474 -40.02 -43.55 76.53
C ALA A 474 -39.09 -42.32 76.53
N VAL A 475 -38.66 -41.85 77.71
CA VAL A 475 -37.66 -40.77 77.86
C VAL A 475 -36.25 -41.30 77.58
N ASP A 476 -35.91 -42.50 78.07
CA ASP A 476 -34.64 -43.17 77.78
C ASP A 476 -34.54 -43.53 76.28
N GLU A 477 -35.62 -43.95 75.60
CA GLU A 477 -35.62 -44.12 74.13
C GLU A 477 -35.44 -42.79 73.36
N LEU A 478 -35.76 -41.65 73.98
CA LEU A 478 -35.54 -40.31 73.43
C LEU A 478 -34.10 -39.83 73.66
N ASP A 479 -33.48 -40.20 74.79
CA ASP A 479 -32.10 -39.86 75.17
C ASP A 479 -31.04 -40.80 74.55
N ASP A 480 -31.32 -42.11 74.40
CA ASP A 480 -30.47 -43.09 73.71
C ASP A 480 -30.49 -42.93 72.17
N ALA A 481 -31.41 -42.12 71.67
CA ALA A 481 -31.45 -41.76 70.27
C ALA A 481 -30.29 -40.79 69.99
N ALA A 482 -29.14 -41.36 69.63
CA ALA A 482 -27.88 -40.69 69.26
C ALA A 482 -27.95 -39.87 67.95
N TRP A 483 -28.94 -38.97 67.82
CA TRP A 483 -29.09 -38.05 66.69
C TRP A 483 -28.59 -36.63 66.99
N TYR A 484 -28.05 -36.37 68.19
CA TYR A 484 -27.48 -35.07 68.56
C TYR A 484 -25.94 -34.99 68.55
N GLU A 485 -25.21 -36.11 68.41
CA GLU A 485 -23.74 -36.12 68.35
C GLU A 485 -23.17 -36.48 66.96
N LYS A 486 -23.53 -35.70 65.94
CA LYS A 486 -22.69 -35.59 64.74
C LYS A 486 -22.43 -34.12 64.44
N PRO A 487 -21.17 -33.66 64.50
CA PRO A 487 -20.84 -32.30 64.12
C PRO A 487 -21.26 -32.09 62.66
N PHE A 488 -21.91 -30.96 62.38
CA PHE A 488 -22.05 -30.40 61.05
C PHE A 488 -20.65 -30.22 60.44
N LEU A 489 -20.13 -31.27 59.78
CA LEU A 489 -19.02 -31.15 58.86
C LEU A 489 -19.57 -30.57 57.57
N VAL A 490 -19.62 -29.24 57.53
CA VAL A 490 -19.57 -28.50 56.27
C VAL A 490 -18.23 -28.85 55.63
N SER A 491 -18.24 -29.69 54.61
CA SER A 491 -17.06 -29.86 53.75
C SER A 491 -16.66 -28.48 53.20
N PRO A 492 -15.40 -28.05 53.30
CA PRO A 492 -14.97 -26.84 52.64
C PRO A 492 -15.20 -27.00 51.15
N ILE A 493 -15.87 -26.01 50.55
CA ILE A 493 -15.85 -25.79 49.12
C ILE A 493 -14.38 -25.63 48.75
N ASP A 494 -13.82 -26.60 48.04
CA ASP A 494 -12.47 -26.56 47.53
C ASP A 494 -12.41 -25.48 46.43
N SER A 495 -12.07 -24.27 46.86
CA SER A 495 -11.81 -23.13 46.00
C SER A 495 -10.37 -23.23 45.52
N ARG A 496 -10.13 -24.15 44.58
CA ARG A 496 -8.95 -24.15 43.71
C ARG A 496 -9.38 -24.20 42.25
N ILE A 497 -9.82 -23.04 41.76
CA ILE A 497 -9.66 -22.69 40.35
C ILE A 497 -8.18 -22.32 40.21
N GLU A 498 -7.35 -23.28 39.82
CA GLU A 498 -6.01 -22.97 39.31
C GLU A 498 -6.18 -22.43 37.89
N LEU A 499 -6.11 -21.11 37.77
CA LEU A 499 -5.86 -20.43 36.50
C LEU A 499 -4.44 -20.81 36.03
N PRO A 500 -4.25 -21.25 34.78
CA PRO A 500 -2.91 -21.35 34.23
C PRO A 500 -2.37 -19.94 33.96
N VAL A 501 -1.45 -19.49 34.82
CA VAL A 501 -0.54 -18.38 34.54
C VAL A 501 0.64 -18.96 33.73
N PRO A 502 1.03 -18.36 32.59
CA PRO A 502 2.19 -18.81 31.84
C PRO A 502 3.46 -18.34 32.55
N THR A 503 4.22 -19.26 33.14
CA THR A 503 5.57 -18.96 33.61
C THR A 503 6.58 -19.18 32.50
N SER A 504 7.20 -18.08 32.13
CA SER A 504 8.48 -17.94 31.44
C SER A 504 9.62 -18.75 32.08
N SER A 505 10.61 -19.06 31.23
CA SER A 505 12.01 -19.45 31.49
C SER A 505 12.36 -20.95 31.46
N SER A 506 12.99 -21.37 30.35
CA SER A 506 14.35 -21.94 30.40
C SER A 506 15.00 -21.86 29.01
N LEU A 507 15.78 -20.79 28.84
CA LEU A 507 17.02 -20.85 28.08
C LEU A 507 18.01 -21.73 28.84
N THR A 508 18.93 -22.34 28.09
CA THR A 508 20.03 -23.23 28.50
C THR A 508 19.64 -24.65 28.88
N ASP A 509 19.46 -25.48 27.85
CA ASP A 509 20.13 -26.78 27.79
C ASP A 509 20.48 -27.16 26.33
N LEU A 510 21.80 -27.33 26.10
CA LEU A 510 22.48 -28.19 25.11
C LEU A 510 22.18 -27.95 23.62
N PHE A 511 23.00 -27.25 22.82
CA PHE A 511 24.40 -27.56 22.46
C PHE A 511 24.83 -29.02 22.68
N ALA A 512 24.49 -29.91 21.74
CA ALA A 512 25.28 -31.10 21.40
C ALA A 512 24.81 -31.65 20.04
N GLY A 513 25.61 -31.47 18.97
CA GLY A 513 25.32 -32.13 17.68
C GLY A 513 25.93 -31.49 16.43
N MET A 514 27.24 -31.17 16.43
CA MET A 514 28.00 -31.17 15.17
C MET A 514 28.30 -32.62 14.77
N PRO A 515 28.53 -32.87 13.47
CA PRO A 515 29.90 -33.17 13.10
C PRO A 515 30.41 -32.28 11.95
N ARG A 516 31.67 -31.87 12.10
CA ARG A 516 32.51 -31.21 11.10
C ARG A 516 33.47 -32.23 10.46
N CYS A 517 33.96 -31.83 9.28
CA CYS A 517 35.19 -32.22 8.58
C CYS A 517 35.11 -33.50 7.73
N GLY A 518 35.67 -33.58 6.51
CA GLY A 518 36.52 -32.68 5.71
C GLY A 518 36.57 -33.20 4.26
N ALA A 519 36.64 -32.31 3.26
CA ALA A 519 37.84 -31.96 2.48
C ALA A 519 38.40 -33.09 1.58
N GLU A 520 38.21 -33.00 0.26
CA GLU A 520 39.28 -32.73 -0.73
C GLU A 520 38.81 -32.78 -2.22
N SER A 521 39.35 -31.80 -2.96
CA SER A 521 39.49 -31.53 -4.40
C SER A 521 39.30 -32.63 -5.47
N ARG A 522 38.69 -32.24 -6.62
CA ARG A 522 39.36 -32.07 -7.96
C ARG A 522 38.43 -31.53 -9.08
N VAL A 523 38.78 -30.34 -9.58
CA VAL A 523 38.89 -29.81 -10.97
C VAL A 523 38.09 -30.46 -12.13
N PHE A 524 37.25 -29.68 -12.85
CA PHE A 524 37.46 -29.25 -14.26
C PHE A 524 36.35 -28.32 -14.83
N HIS A 525 36.78 -27.47 -15.77
CA HIS A 525 36.19 -26.32 -16.51
C HIS A 525 34.76 -26.41 -17.09
N HIS A 526 34.03 -25.28 -17.19
CA HIS A 526 33.99 -24.39 -18.38
C HIS A 526 33.07 -23.14 -18.23
N GLN A 527 33.62 -22.00 -18.66
CA GLN A 527 33.06 -20.86 -19.43
C GLN A 527 31.59 -20.35 -19.31
N GLY A 528 31.47 -19.02 -19.38
CA GLY A 528 30.40 -18.30 -20.08
C GLY A 528 29.49 -17.49 -19.17
N SER A 529 29.75 -16.19 -18.93
CA SER A 529 29.31 -15.04 -19.74
C SER A 529 27.83 -14.68 -19.61
N ALA A 530 27.63 -13.36 -19.50
CA ALA A 530 26.42 -12.59 -19.81
C ALA A 530 25.37 -12.39 -18.70
N ARG A 531 25.50 -11.22 -18.07
CA ARG A 531 24.44 -10.20 -17.89
C ARG A 531 23.14 -10.50 -18.64
N ARG A 532 22.01 -10.47 -17.93
CA ARG A 532 20.75 -9.86 -18.39
C ARG A 532 19.99 -9.20 -17.25
N SER A 533 19.80 -7.89 -17.43
CA SER A 533 18.68 -7.06 -17.00
C SER A 533 17.31 -7.70 -17.27
N PHE A 534 16.29 -7.40 -16.47
CA PHE A 534 14.85 -7.21 -16.81
C PHE A 534 14.11 -6.88 -15.48
N ALA A 535 13.01 -6.13 -15.34
CA ALA A 535 11.80 -5.98 -16.16
C ALA A 535 10.97 -4.74 -15.66
N HIS A 536 10.28 -3.97 -16.52
CA HIS A 536 8.80 -3.98 -16.81
C HIS A 536 7.90 -3.08 -15.92
N PRO A 537 6.61 -2.87 -16.24
CA PRO A 537 6.00 -2.39 -17.50
C PRO A 537 4.92 -1.29 -17.23
N ARG A 538 4.30 -0.70 -18.27
CA ARG A 538 2.86 -0.36 -18.22
C ARG A 538 2.21 -0.16 -19.59
N ARG A 539 1.10 -0.88 -19.76
CA ARG A 539 0.17 -0.85 -20.90
C ARG A 539 -0.58 0.48 -20.98
N ARG A 540 -0.76 1.03 -22.18
CA ARG A 540 -1.94 1.84 -22.52
C ARG A 540 -2.44 1.49 -23.92
N THR A 541 -3.72 1.15 -23.95
CA THR A 541 -4.59 0.94 -25.10
C THR A 541 -4.79 2.26 -25.86
N VAL A 542 -4.61 2.25 -27.19
CA VAL A 542 -4.94 3.40 -28.06
C VAL A 542 -5.95 2.97 -29.12
N HIS A 543 -7.12 3.59 -29.09
CA HIS A 543 -8.12 3.54 -30.16
C HIS A 543 -7.62 4.34 -31.38
N ARG A 544 -7.40 3.67 -32.51
CA ARG A 544 -7.18 4.32 -33.81
C ARG A 544 -8.53 4.69 -34.45
N ARG A 545 -8.84 5.99 -34.56
CA ARG A 545 -9.83 6.49 -35.53
C ARG A 545 -9.10 6.93 -36.81
N ARG A 546 -9.58 6.44 -37.95
CA ARG A 546 -9.09 6.75 -39.30
C ARG A 546 -9.59 8.13 -39.73
N CYS A 547 -8.68 9.08 -39.98
CA CYS A 547 -8.98 10.26 -40.79
C CYS A 547 -8.92 9.89 -42.27
N ARG A 548 -10.03 10.09 -42.98
CA ARG A 548 -10.17 9.86 -44.41
C ARG A 548 -10.02 11.22 -45.11
N VAL A 549 -8.88 11.45 -45.76
CA VAL A 549 -8.67 12.63 -46.62
C VAL A 549 -9.36 12.35 -47.96
N GLN A 550 -10.43 13.08 -48.28
CA GLN A 550 -11.08 13.05 -49.59
C GLN A 550 -10.46 14.11 -50.50
N TYR A 551 -9.76 13.66 -51.54
CA TYR A 551 -9.38 14.49 -52.68
C TYR A 551 -10.60 14.73 -53.58
N ARG A 552 -10.95 15.99 -53.85
CA ARG A 552 -11.86 16.39 -54.94
C ARG A 552 -11.04 16.74 -56.18
N PRO A 553 -11.36 16.19 -57.38
CA PRO A 553 -10.72 16.61 -58.62
C PRO A 553 -11.37 17.88 -59.17
N ARG A 554 -10.53 18.79 -59.68
CA ARG A 554 -10.93 20.03 -60.38
C ARG A 554 -11.63 19.70 -61.69
N SER A 555 -12.88 20.15 -61.83
CA SER A 555 -13.59 20.25 -63.10
C SER A 555 -13.04 21.42 -63.92
N ARG A 556 -12.63 21.15 -65.16
CA ARG A 556 -12.41 22.15 -66.21
C ARG A 556 -13.76 22.83 -66.53
N GLN A 557 -13.75 24.14 -66.71
CA GLN A 557 -14.76 24.86 -67.48
C GLN A 557 -14.13 25.41 -68.77
N PRO A 558 -14.90 25.50 -69.87
CA PRO A 558 -14.43 25.96 -71.17
C PRO A 558 -14.67 27.46 -71.36
N CYS A 559 -13.67 28.12 -71.96
CA CYS A 559 -13.77 29.12 -73.04
C CYS A 559 -12.33 29.43 -73.46
#